data_AF-A0A3N4LU68-F1
#
_entry.id   AF-A0A3N4LU68-F1
#
_cell.length_a   1.000
_cell.length_b   1.000
_cell.length_c   1.000
_cell.angle_alpha   90.00
_cell.angle_beta   90.00
_cell.angle_gamma   90.00
#
_symmetry.space_group_name_H-M   'P 1'
#
loop_
_entity.id
_entity.type
_entity.pdbx_description
1 polymer ?
#
loop_
_entity_poly.entity_id
_entity_poly.type
_entity_poly.pdbx_seq_one_letter_code
_entity_poly.pdbx_strand_id
1 'polypeptide(L)'
;MRPLNRGPNCTHFWCHECLTGRFEAVLKDRTLWPPACCNKVPFADMDFLALNLLDAEQQSIFRSKSEEYETKKPIYCPKKTCSAFIPLRPQPSGNNNSVTCMKCKTIVCTQCTQLWHPTSVACMKDEDTQKFDELVEKEMWASCPACNQTIELADGCNHMVCLCKKEFCYVCKRDWRGTCPCPAWNK
;
A
#
# COMPACT_ATOMS: atom_id res chain seq x y z
N MET A 1 24.16 30.19 3.47
CA MET A 1 23.17 29.61 4.40
C MET A 1 22.52 28.43 3.69
N ARG A 2 22.42 27.25 4.32
CA ARG A 2 21.74 26.09 3.70
C ARG A 2 20.23 26.39 3.68
N PRO A 3 19.53 26.25 2.54
CA PRO A 3 18.09 26.48 2.50
C PRO A 3 17.39 25.46 3.43
N LEU A 4 16.52 25.98 4.30
CA LEU A 4 15.71 25.18 5.22
C LEU A 4 14.29 25.08 4.66
N ASN A 5 13.80 23.87 4.52
CA ASN A 5 12.43 23.58 4.13
C ASN A 5 11.59 23.37 5.39
N ARG A 6 10.51 24.17 5.56
CA ARG A 6 9.55 23.95 6.64
C ARG A 6 8.67 22.75 6.28
N GLY A 7 8.48 21.84 7.24
CA GLY A 7 7.57 20.71 7.07
C GLY A 7 6.10 21.19 6.90
N PRO A 8 5.32 20.58 6.01
CA PRO A 8 3.91 20.94 5.83
C PRO A 8 3.12 20.73 7.13
N ASN A 9 2.28 21.69 7.50
CA ASN A 9 1.44 21.64 8.71
C ASN A 9 2.19 21.38 10.04
N CYS A 10 3.46 21.79 10.13
CA CYS A 10 4.23 21.79 11.38
C CYS A 10 5.29 22.91 11.38
N THR A 11 5.98 23.09 12.50
CA THR A 11 7.02 24.12 12.69
C THR A 11 8.44 23.58 12.53
N HIS A 12 8.62 22.29 12.22
CA HIS A 12 9.93 21.68 12.05
C HIS A 12 10.58 22.06 10.72
N PHE A 13 11.91 22.16 10.73
CA PHE A 13 12.72 22.50 9.57
C PHE A 13 13.67 21.37 9.22
N TRP A 14 13.85 21.16 7.92
CA TRP A 14 14.77 20.18 7.36
C TRP A 14 15.75 20.91 6.44
N CYS A 15 17.04 20.57 6.49
CA CYS A 15 17.92 21.00 5.42
C CYS A 15 17.50 20.29 4.12
N HIS A 16 17.83 20.89 2.97
CA HIS A 16 17.52 20.32 1.66
C HIS A 16 17.96 18.85 1.53
N GLU A 17 19.22 18.54 1.89
CA GLU A 17 19.77 17.18 1.81
C GLU A 17 18.96 16.16 2.64
N CYS A 18 18.61 16.49 3.89
CA CYS A 18 17.82 15.59 4.74
C CYS A 18 16.39 15.40 4.21
N LEU A 19 15.78 16.45 3.63
CA LEU A 19 14.44 16.35 3.08
C LEU A 19 14.43 15.53 1.78
N THR A 20 15.40 15.75 0.89
CA THR A 20 15.60 14.90 -0.29
C THR A 20 15.79 13.44 0.11
N GLY A 21 16.69 13.16 1.06
CA GLY A 21 16.91 11.80 1.55
C GLY A 21 15.65 11.16 2.15
N ARG A 22 14.78 11.94 2.81
CA ARG A 22 13.48 11.46 3.29
C ARG A 22 12.57 11.07 2.13
N PHE A 23 12.49 11.87 1.07
CA PHE A 23 11.69 11.56 -0.11
C PHE A 23 12.24 10.33 -0.86
N GLU A 24 13.55 10.21 -1.03
CA GLU A 24 14.16 9.03 -1.64
C GLU A 24 13.92 7.74 -0.82
N ALA A 25 13.94 7.84 0.50
CA ALA A 25 13.69 6.72 1.38
C ALA A 25 12.26 6.17 1.23
N VAL A 26 11.24 7.03 1.13
CA VAL A 26 9.85 6.58 0.94
C VAL A 26 9.60 5.94 -0.44
N LEU A 27 10.44 6.23 -1.44
CA LEU A 27 10.37 5.54 -2.74
C LEU A 27 10.85 4.09 -2.63
N LYS A 28 11.80 3.82 -1.73
CA LYS A 28 12.40 2.49 -1.52
C LYS A 28 11.62 1.66 -0.51
N ASP A 29 11.07 2.30 0.51
CA ASP A 29 10.40 1.62 1.62
C ASP A 29 9.00 2.20 1.86
N ARG A 30 7.98 1.37 1.62
CA ARG A 30 6.56 1.71 1.84
C ARG A 30 6.25 1.99 3.30
N THR A 31 6.97 1.39 4.25
CA THR A 31 6.73 1.61 5.69
C THR A 31 7.00 3.05 6.12
N LEU A 32 7.81 3.77 5.33
CA LEU A 32 8.14 5.17 5.57
C LEU A 32 7.11 6.14 4.97
N TRP A 33 6.12 5.64 4.21
CA TRP A 33 5.10 6.45 3.56
C TRP A 33 4.00 6.92 4.53
N PRO A 34 3.50 8.16 4.42
CA PRO A 34 3.94 9.25 3.54
C PRO A 34 5.23 9.92 4.04
N PRO A 35 5.93 10.72 3.21
CA PRO A 35 7.05 11.56 3.64
C PRO A 35 6.55 12.74 4.51
N ALA A 36 6.03 12.41 5.68
CA ALA A 36 5.48 13.34 6.66
C ALA A 36 6.45 13.52 7.84
N CYS A 37 6.33 14.68 8.49
CA CYS A 37 7.08 15.01 9.70
C CYS A 37 6.26 14.75 10.97
N CYS A 38 5.04 15.32 11.06
CA CYS A 38 4.20 15.18 12.27
C CYS A 38 2.75 14.81 11.95
N ASN A 39 2.18 15.51 10.97
CA ASN A 39 0.77 15.40 10.64
C ASN A 39 0.58 14.82 9.25
N LYS A 40 -0.65 14.37 8.97
CA LYS A 40 -1.04 14.03 7.60
C LYS A 40 -0.87 15.28 6.73
N VAL A 41 -0.08 15.12 5.68
CA VAL A 41 0.15 16.15 4.68
C VAL A 41 -0.75 15.86 3.48
N PRO A 42 -1.49 16.85 2.96
CA PRO A 42 -2.20 16.72 1.68
C PRO A 42 -1.26 16.32 0.55
N PHE A 43 -1.74 15.47 -0.37
CA PHE A 43 -0.90 15.03 -1.49
C PHE A 43 -0.34 16.20 -2.31
N ALA A 44 -1.12 17.26 -2.52
CA ALA A 44 -0.68 18.44 -3.28
C ALA A 44 0.60 19.09 -2.71
N ASP A 45 0.72 19.19 -1.38
CA ASP A 45 1.90 19.74 -0.73
C ASP A 45 3.11 18.79 -0.88
N MET A 46 2.88 17.48 -0.81
CA MET A 46 3.93 16.49 -1.03
C MET A 46 4.40 16.45 -2.48
N ASP A 47 3.48 16.56 -3.45
CA ASP A 47 3.81 16.60 -4.88
C ASP A 47 4.59 17.87 -5.20
N PHE A 48 4.22 19.02 -4.63
CA PHE A 48 4.99 20.26 -4.75
C PHE A 48 6.42 20.12 -4.20
N LEU A 49 6.60 19.49 -3.04
CA LEU A 49 7.93 19.23 -2.49
C LEU A 49 8.72 18.24 -3.37
N ALA A 50 8.08 17.16 -3.83
CA ALA A 50 8.69 16.18 -4.73
C ALA A 50 9.21 16.85 -6.03
N LEU A 51 8.45 17.77 -6.62
CA LEU A 51 8.85 18.53 -7.82
C LEU A 51 10.17 19.32 -7.63
N ASN A 52 10.45 19.77 -6.41
CA ASN A 52 11.65 20.57 -6.10
C ASN A 52 12.83 19.73 -5.59
N LEU A 53 12.58 18.52 -5.08
CA LEU A 53 13.59 17.72 -4.37
C LEU A 53 14.06 16.48 -5.13
N LEU A 54 13.24 15.98 -6.05
CA LEU A 54 13.46 14.75 -6.79
C LEU A 54 13.67 15.04 -8.28
N ASP A 55 14.38 14.16 -8.99
CA ASP A 55 14.48 14.23 -10.45
C ASP A 55 13.18 13.79 -11.15
N ALA A 56 13.11 13.97 -12.48
CA ALA A 56 11.90 13.66 -13.25
C ALA A 56 11.48 12.18 -13.19
N GLU A 57 12.44 11.25 -13.07
CA GLU A 57 12.16 9.82 -12.96
C GLU A 57 11.58 9.51 -11.57
N GLN A 58 12.25 9.99 -10.53
CA GLN A 58 11.83 9.86 -9.13
C GLN A 58 10.45 10.50 -8.89
N GLN A 59 10.16 11.65 -9.51
CA GLN A 59 8.84 12.31 -9.45
C GLN A 59 7.73 11.42 -10.05
N SER A 60 8.00 10.78 -11.19
CA SER A 60 7.06 9.85 -11.82
C SER A 60 6.79 8.64 -10.91
N ILE A 61 7.85 8.07 -10.31
CA ILE A 61 7.74 6.97 -9.35
C ILE A 61 6.96 7.42 -8.10
N PHE A 62 7.22 8.62 -7.59
CA PHE A 62 6.54 9.18 -6.42
C PHE A 62 5.02 9.26 -6.63
N ARG A 63 4.58 9.79 -7.77
CA ARG A 63 3.16 9.88 -8.12
C ARG A 63 2.53 8.51 -8.28
N SER A 64 3.20 7.59 -8.98
CA SER A 64 2.74 6.22 -9.16
C SER A 64 2.58 5.49 -7.81
N LYS A 65 3.56 5.62 -6.91
CA LYS A 65 3.52 5.03 -5.57
C LYS A 65 2.45 5.67 -4.68
N SER A 66 2.25 6.97 -4.79
CA SER A 66 1.17 7.64 -4.07
C SER A 66 -0.19 7.05 -4.44
N GLU A 67 -0.47 6.93 -5.74
CA GLU A 67 -1.71 6.32 -6.23
C GLU A 67 -1.83 4.85 -5.78
N GLU A 68 -0.77 4.06 -5.89
CA GLU A 68 -0.71 2.66 -5.42
C GLU A 68 -1.04 2.54 -3.92
N TYR A 69 -0.42 3.37 -3.08
CA TYR A 69 -0.53 3.28 -1.62
C TYR A 69 -1.84 3.86 -1.09
N GLU A 70 -2.46 4.78 -1.83
CA GLU A 70 -3.79 5.31 -1.51
C GLU A 70 -4.92 4.42 -2.05
N THR A 71 -4.63 3.54 -3.02
CA THR A 71 -5.58 2.56 -3.52
C THR A 71 -5.84 1.48 -2.45
N LYS A 72 -7.10 1.32 -2.01
CA LYS A 72 -7.47 0.35 -0.97
C LYS A 72 -7.20 -1.11 -1.35
N LYS A 73 -7.37 -1.45 -2.63
CA LYS A 73 -7.16 -2.79 -3.21
C LYS A 73 -6.37 -2.65 -4.51
N PRO A 74 -5.05 -2.38 -4.43
CA PRO A 74 -4.23 -2.18 -5.60
C PRO A 74 -4.14 -3.50 -6.40
N ILE A 75 -4.20 -3.39 -7.73
CA ILE A 75 -4.02 -4.54 -8.63
C ILE A 75 -2.61 -4.46 -9.21
N TYR A 76 -1.87 -5.56 -9.14
CA TYR A 76 -0.56 -5.70 -9.76
C TYR A 76 -0.64 -6.65 -10.95
N CYS A 77 0.26 -6.47 -11.91
CA CYS A 77 0.37 -7.40 -13.02
C CYS A 77 0.85 -8.78 -12.51
N PRO A 78 0.10 -9.89 -12.76
CA PRO A 78 0.46 -11.23 -12.29
C PRO A 78 1.68 -11.81 -13.04
N LYS A 79 2.10 -11.18 -14.14
CA LYS A 79 3.32 -11.57 -14.85
C LYS A 79 4.53 -11.26 -13.96
N LYS A 80 5.19 -12.31 -13.45
CA LYS A 80 6.34 -12.22 -12.51
C LYS A 80 7.47 -11.29 -12.97
N THR A 81 7.69 -11.16 -14.29
CA THR A 81 8.70 -10.24 -14.86
C THR A 81 8.22 -8.79 -14.99
N CYS A 82 6.94 -8.52 -14.75
CA CYS A 82 6.35 -7.20 -14.85
C CYS A 82 6.04 -6.62 -13.47
N SER A 83 5.16 -7.29 -12.70
CA SER A 83 4.69 -6.94 -11.35
C SER A 83 4.30 -5.47 -11.14
N ALA A 84 4.00 -4.74 -12.21
CA ALA A 84 3.69 -3.32 -12.14
C ALA A 84 2.30 -3.10 -11.54
N PHE A 85 2.18 -2.07 -10.70
CA PHE A 85 0.89 -1.54 -10.28
C PHE A 85 0.06 -1.11 -11.50
N ILE A 86 -1.24 -1.43 -11.47
CA ILE A 86 -2.20 -1.11 -12.53
C ILE A 86 -3.21 -0.11 -11.96
N PRO A 87 -3.15 1.18 -12.33
CA PRO A 87 -4.12 2.16 -11.86
C PRO A 87 -5.51 1.83 -12.41
N LEU A 88 -6.50 1.76 -11.52
CA LEU A 88 -7.88 1.45 -11.84
C LEU A 88 -8.59 2.69 -12.39
N ARG A 89 -8.24 3.05 -13.63
CA ARG A 89 -8.96 4.09 -14.38
C ARG A 89 -10.22 3.51 -15.02
N PRO A 90 -11.31 4.28 -15.14
CA PRO A 90 -12.51 3.85 -15.86
C PRO A 90 -12.11 3.37 -17.26
N GLN A 91 -12.32 2.09 -17.54
CA GLN A 91 -12.04 1.53 -18.86
C GLN A 91 -13.18 1.88 -19.82
N PRO A 92 -12.90 2.35 -21.05
CA PRO A 92 -13.94 2.69 -22.02
C PRO A 92 -14.75 1.46 -22.47
N SER A 93 -14.14 0.27 -22.42
CA SER A 93 -14.84 -1.00 -22.65
C SER A 93 -15.51 -1.43 -21.36
N GLY A 94 -16.85 -1.43 -21.30
CA GLY A 94 -17.69 -1.81 -20.16
C GLY A 94 -17.58 -3.28 -19.68
N ASN A 95 -16.43 -3.92 -19.88
CA ASN A 95 -16.14 -5.24 -19.34
C ASN A 95 -15.55 -5.09 -17.92
N ASN A 96 -16.45 -5.11 -16.93
CA ASN A 96 -16.15 -4.83 -15.53
C ASN A 96 -15.24 -5.86 -14.83
N ASN A 97 -14.87 -6.98 -15.49
CA ASN A 97 -14.03 -8.02 -14.87
C ASN A 97 -12.55 -7.97 -15.26
N SER A 98 -12.12 -7.01 -16.10
CA SER A 98 -10.77 -7.02 -16.67
C SER A 98 -10.08 -5.67 -16.62
N VAL A 99 -8.76 -5.69 -16.50
CA VAL A 99 -7.91 -4.49 -16.62
C VAL A 99 -6.64 -4.82 -17.40
N THR A 100 -6.19 -3.91 -18.25
CA THR A 100 -4.98 -4.10 -19.07
C THR A 100 -3.77 -3.43 -18.41
N CYS A 101 -2.70 -4.19 -18.20
CA CYS A 101 -1.42 -3.65 -17.75
C CYS A 101 -0.81 -2.75 -18.84
N MET A 102 -0.58 -1.46 -18.53
CA MET A 102 -0.04 -0.53 -19.51
C MET A 102 1.41 -0.83 -19.90
N LYS A 103 2.19 -1.44 -18.99
CA LYS A 103 3.61 -1.76 -19.16
C LYS A 103 3.87 -2.95 -20.09
N CYS A 104 3.11 -4.05 -19.93
CA CYS A 104 3.35 -5.29 -20.69
C CYS A 104 2.15 -5.80 -21.49
N LYS A 105 1.03 -5.05 -21.48
CA LYS A 105 -0.24 -5.36 -22.17
C LYS A 105 -0.95 -6.64 -21.71
N THR A 106 -0.48 -7.29 -20.64
CA THR A 106 -1.19 -8.40 -20.01
C THR A 106 -2.57 -7.95 -19.51
N ILE A 107 -3.60 -8.71 -19.84
CA ILE A 107 -4.97 -8.51 -19.35
C ILE A 107 -5.11 -9.31 -18.05
N VAL A 108 -5.63 -8.66 -17.02
CA VAL A 108 -5.74 -9.17 -15.64
C VAL A 108 -7.20 -9.23 -15.25
N CYS A 109 -7.63 -10.32 -14.63
CA CYS A 109 -8.94 -10.44 -14.03
C CYS A 109 -9.02 -9.57 -12.76
N THR A 110 -9.96 -8.64 -12.69
CA THR A 110 -10.11 -7.73 -11.54
C THR A 110 -10.67 -8.41 -10.29
N GLN A 111 -11.19 -9.63 -10.42
CA GLN A 111 -11.76 -10.40 -9.30
C GLN A 111 -10.70 -11.23 -8.58
N CYS A 112 -9.92 -12.02 -9.31
CA CYS A 112 -8.88 -12.89 -8.73
C CYS A 112 -7.47 -12.32 -8.84
N THR A 113 -7.27 -11.21 -9.56
CA THR A 113 -5.96 -10.57 -9.81
C THR A 113 -4.97 -11.44 -10.60
N GLN A 114 -5.43 -12.55 -11.18
CA GLN A 114 -4.67 -13.43 -12.06
C GLN A 114 -4.82 -13.02 -13.53
N LEU A 115 -4.20 -13.78 -14.44
CA LEU A 115 -4.41 -13.62 -15.88
C LEU A 115 -5.91 -13.66 -16.20
N TRP A 116 -6.34 -12.78 -17.11
CA TRP A 116 -7.74 -12.73 -17.50
C TRP A 116 -8.21 -14.06 -18.07
N HIS A 117 -9.43 -14.42 -17.71
CA HIS A 117 -10.12 -15.61 -18.19
C HIS A 117 -11.57 -15.27 -18.51
N PRO A 118 -12.22 -16.03 -19.40
CA PRO A 118 -13.66 -15.90 -19.65
C PRO A 118 -14.47 -16.07 -18.37
N THR A 119 -15.63 -15.41 -18.31
CA THR A 119 -16.56 -15.50 -17.16
C THR A 119 -17.15 -16.90 -16.96
N SER A 120 -17.11 -17.75 -18.00
CA SER A 120 -17.47 -19.17 -17.91
C SER A 120 -16.47 -20.00 -17.12
N VAL A 121 -15.24 -19.50 -16.92
CA VAL A 121 -14.20 -20.15 -16.13
C VAL A 121 -14.18 -19.49 -14.75
N ALA A 122 -14.27 -20.31 -13.71
CA ALA A 122 -14.20 -19.82 -12.33
C ALA A 122 -12.81 -19.24 -12.00
N CYS A 123 -12.79 -18.23 -11.13
CA CYS A 123 -11.55 -17.71 -10.57
C CYS A 123 -10.86 -18.78 -9.73
N MET A 124 -9.75 -19.33 -10.22
CA MET A 124 -8.94 -20.31 -9.48
C MET A 124 -7.79 -19.60 -8.77
N LYS A 125 -7.58 -19.93 -7.49
CA LYS A 125 -6.36 -19.55 -6.78
C LYS A 125 -5.21 -20.40 -7.28
N ASP A 126 -4.06 -19.79 -7.53
CA ASP A 126 -2.84 -20.54 -7.82
C ASP A 126 -2.33 -21.28 -6.57
N GLU A 127 -1.45 -22.25 -6.78
CA GLU A 127 -0.92 -23.13 -5.73
C GLU A 127 -0.15 -22.35 -4.66
N ASP A 128 0.59 -21.30 -5.05
CA ASP A 128 1.37 -20.48 -4.10
C ASP A 128 0.41 -19.70 -3.18
N THR A 129 -0.67 -19.14 -3.74
CA THR A 129 -1.73 -18.46 -2.95
C THR A 129 -2.42 -19.42 -1.99
N GLN A 130 -2.73 -20.66 -2.43
CA GLN A 130 -3.35 -21.65 -1.55
C GLN A 130 -2.45 -22.03 -0.38
N LYS A 131 -1.17 -22.30 -0.63
CA LYS A 131 -0.18 -22.59 0.43
C LYS A 131 -0.01 -21.41 1.40
N PHE A 132 -0.06 -20.18 0.88
CA PHE A 132 -0.01 -19.00 1.73
C PHE A 132 -1.22 -18.93 2.66
N ASP A 133 -2.44 -19.13 2.13
CA ASP A 133 -3.67 -19.14 2.94
C ASP A 133 -3.64 -20.23 4.03
N GLU A 134 -3.17 -21.44 3.71
CA GLU A 134 -2.97 -22.52 4.69
C GLU A 134 -1.99 -22.12 5.79
N LEU A 135 -0.90 -21.41 5.44
CA LEU A 135 0.05 -20.90 6.42
C LEU A 135 -0.56 -19.81 7.29
N VAL A 136 -1.35 -18.89 6.72
CA VAL A 136 -2.07 -17.85 7.48
C VAL A 136 -2.98 -18.49 8.53
N GLU A 137 -3.74 -19.52 8.15
CA GLU A 137 -4.63 -20.24 9.06
C GLU A 137 -3.86 -20.98 10.16
N LYS A 138 -2.79 -21.69 9.77
CA LYS A 138 -1.94 -22.44 10.70
C LYS A 138 -1.27 -21.54 11.74
N GLU A 139 -0.73 -20.40 11.31
CA GLU A 139 -0.02 -19.46 12.18
C GLU A 139 -0.96 -18.45 12.86
N MET A 140 -2.26 -18.54 12.57
CA MET A 140 -3.32 -17.66 13.10
C MET A 140 -3.01 -16.17 12.86
N TRP A 141 -2.43 -15.85 11.70
CA TRP A 141 -2.14 -14.48 11.32
C TRP A 141 -3.42 -13.68 11.06
N ALA A 142 -3.44 -12.42 11.48
CA ALA A 142 -4.62 -11.58 11.32
C ALA A 142 -4.60 -10.86 9.96
N SER A 143 -5.77 -10.69 9.35
CA SER A 143 -5.94 -9.82 8.17
C SER A 143 -6.53 -8.48 8.59
N CYS A 144 -6.00 -7.39 8.01
CA CYS A 144 -6.54 -6.06 8.22
C CYS A 144 -8.00 -5.97 7.74
N PRO A 145 -8.96 -5.52 8.57
CA PRO A 145 -10.38 -5.49 8.21
C PRO A 145 -10.71 -4.47 7.09
N ALA A 146 -9.81 -3.55 6.77
CA ALA A 146 -10.03 -2.53 5.75
C ALA A 146 -9.45 -2.87 4.38
N CYS A 147 -8.26 -3.48 4.32
CA CYS A 147 -7.55 -3.78 3.07
C CYS A 147 -7.23 -5.26 2.85
N ASN A 148 -7.54 -6.13 3.82
CA ASN A 148 -7.28 -7.56 3.79
C ASN A 148 -5.79 -7.96 3.73
N GLN A 149 -4.86 -7.04 4.01
CA GLN A 149 -3.45 -7.37 4.17
C GLN A 149 -3.26 -8.32 5.37
N THR A 150 -2.61 -9.46 5.15
CA THR A 150 -2.17 -10.37 6.22
C THR A 150 -1.03 -9.75 7.02
N ILE A 151 -1.12 -9.85 8.34
CA ILE A 151 -0.20 -9.27 9.31
C ILE A 151 0.17 -10.36 10.30
N GLU A 152 1.47 -10.58 10.47
CA GLU A 152 2.03 -11.39 11.55
C GLU A 152 2.30 -10.49 12.76
N LEU A 153 1.88 -10.93 13.95
CA LEU A 153 2.26 -10.32 15.22
C LEU A 153 3.18 -11.28 15.98
N ALA A 154 4.47 -10.91 16.05
CA ALA A 154 5.47 -11.70 16.76
C ALA A 154 5.30 -11.62 18.29
N ASP A 155 5.11 -10.41 18.83
CA ASP A 155 4.86 -10.13 20.24
C ASP A 155 4.28 -8.70 20.38
N GLY A 156 3.70 -8.40 21.54
CA GLY A 156 3.31 -7.05 21.94
C GLY A 156 1.82 -6.79 22.10
N CYS A 157 1.44 -5.52 22.02
CA CYS A 157 0.05 -5.09 22.21
C CYS A 157 -0.82 -5.51 21.02
N ASN A 158 -2.10 -5.83 21.29
CA ASN A 158 -3.09 -6.13 20.27
C ASN A 158 -3.45 -4.93 19.36
N HIS A 159 -2.98 -3.71 19.67
CA HIS A 159 -3.23 -2.52 18.85
C HIS A 159 -2.40 -2.55 17.57
N MET A 160 -3.05 -2.85 16.45
CA MET A 160 -2.42 -2.88 15.13
C MET A 160 -2.70 -1.59 14.37
N VAL A 161 -1.67 -1.07 13.72
CA VAL A 161 -1.77 0.02 12.73
C VAL A 161 -1.33 -0.55 11.38
N CYS A 162 -2.29 -0.81 10.50
CA CYS A 162 -1.98 -1.31 9.15
C CYS A 162 -1.36 -0.20 8.28
N LEU A 163 -0.59 -0.57 7.25
CA LEU A 163 -0.08 0.35 6.23
C LEU A 163 -1.20 1.13 5.50
N CYS A 164 -2.43 0.61 5.45
CA CYS A 164 -3.60 1.34 4.95
C CYS A 164 -4.16 2.37 5.96
N LYS A 165 -3.46 2.59 7.09
CA LYS A 165 -3.80 3.49 8.20
C LYS A 165 -5.00 3.05 9.05
N LYS A 166 -5.50 1.82 8.85
CA LYS A 166 -6.55 1.25 9.70
C LYS A 166 -5.95 0.83 11.03
N GLU A 167 -6.52 1.34 12.12
CA GLU A 167 -6.22 0.90 13.47
C GLU A 167 -7.26 -0.11 13.95
N PHE A 168 -6.81 -1.26 14.44
CA PHE A 168 -7.70 -2.35 14.84
C PHE A 168 -7.04 -3.27 15.88
N CYS A 169 -7.85 -4.08 16.56
CA CYS A 169 -7.37 -5.13 17.45
C CYS A 169 -6.96 -6.38 16.64
N TYR A 170 -5.73 -6.87 16.81
CA TYR A 170 -5.21 -8.06 16.13
C TYR A 170 -6.14 -9.27 16.28
N VAL A 171 -6.61 -9.52 17.51
CA VAL A 171 -7.42 -10.70 17.86
C VAL A 171 -8.84 -10.61 17.28
N CYS A 172 -9.59 -9.55 17.59
CA CYS A 172 -11.01 -9.48 17.22
C CYS A 172 -11.31 -8.70 15.93
N LYS A 173 -10.29 -8.11 15.30
CA LYS A 173 -10.39 -7.34 14.05
C LYS A 173 -11.30 -6.10 14.11
N ARG A 174 -11.76 -5.70 15.30
CA ARG A 174 -12.57 -4.48 15.49
C ARG A 174 -11.70 -3.23 15.51
N ASP A 175 -12.30 -2.11 15.12
CA ASP A 175 -11.70 -0.78 15.19
C ASP A 175 -11.13 -0.49 16.57
N TRP A 176 -9.89 -0.01 16.60
CA TRP A 176 -9.26 0.37 17.85
C TRP A 176 -9.90 1.64 18.40
N ARG A 177 -10.35 1.59 19.66
CA ARG A 177 -11.00 2.72 20.37
C ARG A 177 -10.26 3.10 21.66
N GLY A 178 -8.95 2.87 21.69
CA GLY A 178 -8.09 3.13 22.85
C GLY A 178 -7.81 1.90 23.71
N THR A 179 -8.82 1.05 23.98
CA THR A 179 -8.65 -0.23 24.67
C THR A 179 -9.49 -1.34 24.02
N CYS A 180 -9.12 -2.59 24.29
CA CYS A 180 -9.86 -3.76 23.82
C CYS A 180 -9.87 -4.84 24.92
N PRO A 181 -11.00 -5.51 25.19
CA PRO A 181 -11.08 -6.55 26.22
C PRO A 181 -10.48 -7.90 25.79
N CYS A 182 -9.90 -7.99 24.60
CA CYS A 182 -9.22 -9.21 24.15
C CYS A 182 -8.02 -9.52 25.05
N PRO A 183 -7.77 -10.81 25.36
CA PRO A 183 -6.52 -11.21 26.02
C PRO A 183 -5.33 -10.78 25.15
N ALA A 184 -4.20 -10.50 25.78
CA ALA A 184 -2.95 -10.25 25.06
C ALA A 184 -2.67 -11.45 24.14
N TRP A 185 -2.31 -11.15 22.89
CA TRP A 185 -1.91 -12.17 21.94
C TRP A 185 -0.69 -12.92 22.48
N ASN A 186 -0.79 -14.24 22.57
CA ASN A 186 0.36 -15.13 22.72
C ASN A 186 0.26 -16.25 21.69
N LYS A 187 1.41 -16.70 21.20
CA LYS A 187 1.53 -17.81 20.26
C LYS A 187 1.73 -19.13 21.01
#